data_AF-A0A3M6UML8-F1
#
_entry.id   AF-A0A3M6UML8-F1
#
_cell.length_a   1.000
_cell.length_b   1.000
_cell.length_c   1.000
_cell.angle_alpha   90.00
_cell.angle_beta   90.00
_cell.angle_gamma   90.00
#
_symmetry.space_group_name_H-M   'P 1'
#
loop_
_entity.id
_entity.type
_entity.pdbx_description
1 polymer ?
#
loop_
_entity_poly.entity_id
_entity_poly.type
_entity_poly.pdbx_seq_one_letter_code
_entity_poly.pdbx_strand_id
1 'polypeptide(L)'
;MKARDLCDICKVSPVDEVLIQAKKSVGDAGNEIGMGKVHQRVVNGIANGRHIANTVATDHLITSGVSNWGGSALVVALAILNQCPVHSPHEEDQLKCIVGLGVCDGILQKREMSVDGQPFHLVHKEKLQRLWTIATLPIVIAGQDAARQ
;
A
#
# COMPACT_ATOMS: atom_id res chain seq x y z
N MET A 1 7.51 -8.11 10.80
CA MET A 1 6.95 -7.29 11.90
C MET A 1 7.39 -7.81 13.28
N LYS A 2 7.62 -6.92 14.24
CA LYS A 2 8.29 -7.23 15.53
C LYS A 2 7.35 -7.68 16.66
N ALA A 3 6.03 -7.74 16.43
CA ALA A 3 5.01 -8.08 17.44
C ALA A 3 5.13 -7.28 18.74
N ARG A 4 5.47 -6.00 18.62
CA ARG A 4 5.44 -5.05 19.73
C ARG A 4 4.06 -4.43 19.79
N ASP A 5 3.53 -4.28 21.00
CA ASP A 5 2.28 -3.57 21.21
C ASP A 5 2.45 -2.10 20.81
N LEU A 6 1.51 -1.60 20.01
CA LEU A 6 1.49 -0.20 19.57
C LEU A 6 0.83 0.71 20.61
N CYS A 7 0.01 0.19 21.54
CA CYS A 7 -0.66 0.99 22.56
C CYS A 7 0.31 1.75 23.46
N ASP A 8 1.50 1.20 23.71
CA ASP A 8 2.54 1.85 24.50
C ASP A 8 3.23 3.01 23.76
N ILE A 9 3.09 3.06 22.43
CA ILE A 9 3.78 3.99 21.53
C ILE A 9 2.80 5.05 21.00
N CYS A 10 1.63 4.61 20.54
CA CYS A 10 0.54 5.43 20.05
C CYS A 10 -0.44 5.72 21.19
N LYS A 11 -0.21 6.81 21.91
CA LYS A 11 -1.12 7.33 22.96
C LYS A 11 -2.42 7.94 22.41
N VAL A 12 -2.58 7.94 21.09
CA VAL A 12 -3.75 8.47 20.38
C VAL A 12 -4.67 7.29 20.02
N SER A 13 -5.98 7.50 20.11
CA SER A 13 -6.99 6.46 19.82
C SER A 13 -6.70 5.74 18.49
N PRO A 14 -6.87 4.41 18.42
CA PRO A 14 -6.74 3.67 17.17
C PRO A 14 -7.66 4.26 16.09
N VAL A 15 -7.12 4.48 14.88
CA VAL A 15 -7.90 4.98 13.73
C VAL A 15 -8.76 3.86 13.12
N ASP A 16 -8.52 2.62 13.53
CA ASP A 16 -9.19 1.43 13.00
C ASP A 16 -10.71 1.53 13.09
N GLU A 17 -11.27 2.15 14.14
CA GLU A 17 -12.72 2.32 14.31
C GLU A 17 -13.38 3.04 13.13
N VAL A 18 -12.70 4.05 12.56
CA VAL A 18 -13.17 4.80 11.39
C VAL A 18 -13.07 3.94 10.12
N LEU A 19 -12.13 2.99 10.10
CA LEU A 19 -11.80 2.16 8.94
C LEU A 19 -12.44 0.77 8.98
N ILE A 20 -13.17 0.40 10.04
CA ILE A 20 -14.02 -0.81 10.06
C ILE A 20 -15.01 -0.83 8.88
N GLN A 21 -15.43 0.35 8.39
CA GLN A 21 -16.32 0.48 7.25
C GLN A 21 -15.61 0.47 5.89
N ALA A 22 -14.28 0.41 5.86
CA ALA A 22 -13.52 0.42 4.61
C ALA A 22 -13.80 -0.87 3.81
N LYS A 23 -14.22 -0.71 2.56
CA LYS A 23 -14.48 -1.85 1.67
C LYS A 23 -13.25 -2.33 0.90
N LYS A 24 -12.22 -1.50 0.80
CA LYS A 24 -11.02 -1.75 0.01
C LYS A 24 -9.80 -1.41 0.85
N SER A 25 -8.77 -2.24 0.78
CA SER A 25 -7.52 -1.98 1.49
C SER A 25 -6.30 -2.50 0.74
N VAL A 26 -5.14 -2.00 1.16
CA VAL A 26 -3.82 -2.46 0.74
C VAL A 26 -3.04 -2.83 2.00
N GLY A 27 -2.32 -3.95 1.97
CA GLY A 27 -1.43 -4.36 3.06
C GLY A 27 -0.28 -5.22 2.57
N ASP A 28 0.80 -5.29 3.33
CA ASP A 28 2.02 -6.02 2.95
C ASP A 28 2.53 -6.98 4.04
N ALA A 29 2.18 -6.79 5.32
CA ALA A 29 2.73 -7.59 6.41
C ALA A 29 1.72 -8.49 7.14
N GLY A 30 0.43 -8.13 7.17
CA GLY A 30 -0.63 -8.93 7.78
C GLY A 30 -1.28 -8.34 9.03
N ASN A 31 -0.77 -7.23 9.54
CA ASN A 31 -1.34 -6.51 10.68
C ASN A 31 -2.16 -5.27 10.27
N GLU A 32 -2.26 -4.99 8.98
CA GLU A 32 -3.00 -3.87 8.41
C GLU A 32 -4.50 -4.18 8.28
N ILE A 33 -5.32 -3.13 8.25
CA ILE A 33 -6.76 -3.24 7.99
C ILE A 33 -7.02 -3.98 6.67
N GLY A 34 -7.93 -4.94 6.73
CA GLY A 34 -8.32 -5.80 5.63
C GLY A 34 -7.52 -7.10 5.51
N MET A 35 -6.35 -7.19 6.16
CA MET A 35 -5.61 -8.45 6.23
C MET A 35 -6.37 -9.54 7.00
N GLY A 36 -7.44 -9.19 7.73
CA GLY A 36 -8.41 -10.16 8.28
C GLY A 36 -9.01 -11.08 7.22
N LYS A 37 -9.10 -10.63 5.95
CA LYS A 37 -9.55 -11.48 4.83
C LYS A 37 -8.64 -12.68 4.59
N VAL A 38 -7.36 -12.56 4.94
CA VAL A 38 -6.34 -13.61 4.82
C VAL A 38 -5.74 -14.00 6.18
N HIS A 39 -6.48 -13.78 7.26
CA HIS A 39 -6.02 -13.96 8.65
C HIS A 39 -5.28 -15.28 8.86
N GLN A 40 -5.89 -16.41 8.49
CA GLN A 40 -5.28 -17.73 8.72
C GLN A 40 -3.99 -17.93 7.93
N ARG A 41 -3.86 -17.29 6.76
CA ARG A 41 -2.61 -17.32 5.97
C ARG A 41 -1.51 -16.54 6.66
N VAL A 42 -1.85 -15.39 7.27
CA VAL A 42 -0.90 -14.61 8.08
C VAL A 42 -0.46 -15.41 9.30
N VAL A 43 -1.42 -15.99 10.05
CA VAL A 43 -1.16 -16.81 11.25
C VAL A 43 -0.18 -17.94 10.97
N ASN A 44 -0.34 -18.62 9.82
CA ASN A 44 0.45 -19.79 9.47
C ASN A 44 1.74 -19.48 8.71
N GLY A 45 1.76 -18.37 7.96
CA GLY A 45 2.79 -18.10 6.96
C GLY A 45 3.75 -16.95 7.29
N ILE A 46 3.44 -16.10 8.27
CA ILE A 46 4.25 -14.91 8.61
C ILE A 46 4.89 -15.11 9.99
N ALA A 47 6.14 -14.66 10.12
CA ALA A 47 6.83 -14.61 11.42
C ALA A 47 6.02 -13.77 12.41
N ASN A 48 5.80 -14.32 13.62
CA ASN A 48 4.89 -13.78 14.63
C ASN A 48 3.41 -13.70 14.21
N GLY A 49 3.00 -14.41 13.15
CA GLY A 49 1.65 -14.34 12.57
C GLY A 49 0.52 -14.49 13.60
N ARG A 50 0.65 -15.42 14.55
CA ARG A 50 -0.32 -15.62 15.66
C ARG A 50 -0.55 -14.37 16.52
N HIS A 51 0.42 -13.46 16.59
CA HIS A 51 0.34 -12.25 17.41
C HIS A 51 -0.07 -11.03 16.60
N ILE A 52 0.25 -11.00 15.30
CA ILE A 52 0.11 -9.80 14.47
C ILE A 52 -1.07 -9.87 13.49
N ALA A 53 -1.63 -11.04 13.24
CA ALA A 53 -2.66 -11.20 12.21
C ALA A 53 -3.89 -10.35 12.55
N ASN A 54 -4.16 -9.34 11.73
CA ASN A 54 -5.32 -8.47 11.90
C ASN A 54 -6.61 -9.28 11.71
N THR A 55 -7.67 -8.91 12.42
CA THR A 55 -9.00 -9.53 12.32
C THR A 55 -9.98 -8.71 11.47
N VAL A 56 -9.69 -7.44 11.20
CA VAL A 56 -10.54 -6.57 10.37
C VAL A 56 -10.37 -6.97 8.90
N ALA A 57 -11.46 -7.42 8.27
CA ALA A 57 -11.50 -7.81 6.85
C ALA A 57 -12.16 -6.72 6.00
N THR A 58 -11.78 -6.66 4.72
CA THR A 58 -12.39 -5.79 3.70
C THR A 58 -12.91 -6.62 2.54
N ASP A 59 -13.85 -6.08 1.75
CA ASP A 59 -14.41 -6.77 0.57
C ASP A 59 -13.32 -7.07 -0.47
N HIS A 60 -12.39 -6.12 -0.66
CA HIS A 60 -11.28 -6.24 -1.60
C HIS A 60 -9.96 -5.88 -0.92
N LEU A 61 -9.04 -6.84 -0.92
CA LEU A 61 -7.70 -6.70 -0.38
C LEU A 61 -6.68 -6.79 -1.52
N ILE A 62 -5.77 -5.82 -1.59
CA ILE A 62 -4.58 -5.87 -2.43
C ILE A 62 -3.39 -6.15 -1.53
N THR A 63 -2.66 -7.22 -1.79
CA THR A 63 -1.38 -7.50 -1.13
C THR A 63 -0.22 -7.10 -2.03
N SER A 64 0.79 -6.43 -1.48
CA SER A 64 2.00 -6.03 -2.23
C SER A 64 3.25 -6.16 -1.37
N GLY A 65 4.44 -6.01 -1.98
CA GLY A 65 5.71 -6.05 -1.23
C GLY A 65 5.97 -4.80 -0.39
N VAL A 66 5.36 -3.67 -0.77
CA VAL A 66 5.25 -2.41 -0.01
C VAL A 66 3.88 -1.85 -0.33
N SER A 67 3.14 -1.39 0.69
CA SER A 67 1.76 -0.92 0.54
C SER A 67 1.65 0.27 -0.42
N ASN A 68 2.63 1.18 -0.43
CA ASN A 68 2.72 2.27 -1.40
C ASN A 68 2.66 1.77 -2.85
N TRP A 69 3.39 0.69 -3.18
CA TRP A 69 3.38 0.13 -4.53
C TRP A 69 2.00 -0.44 -4.90
N GLY A 70 1.31 -1.08 -3.95
CA GLY A 70 -0.06 -1.55 -4.15
C GLY A 70 -1.04 -0.41 -4.39
N GLY A 71 -0.89 0.70 -3.65
CA GLY A 71 -1.65 1.93 -3.86
C GLY A 71 -1.41 2.54 -5.24
N SER A 72 -0.14 2.71 -5.63
CA SER A 72 0.23 3.24 -6.95
C SER A 72 -0.24 2.34 -8.09
N ALA A 73 -0.17 1.02 -7.93
CA ALA A 73 -0.69 0.06 -8.91
C ALA A 73 -2.22 0.16 -9.05
N LEU A 74 -2.96 0.36 -7.95
CA LEU A 74 -4.40 0.58 -7.99
C LEU A 74 -4.74 1.87 -8.75
N VAL A 75 -4.01 2.97 -8.52
CA VAL A 75 -4.19 4.23 -9.26
C VAL A 75 -3.96 4.03 -10.76
N VAL A 76 -2.87 3.34 -11.13
CA VAL A 76 -2.58 3.03 -12.54
C VAL A 76 -3.67 2.18 -13.17
N ALA A 77 -4.15 1.13 -12.48
CA ALA A 77 -5.22 0.29 -12.98
C ALA A 77 -6.51 1.08 -13.22
N LEU A 78 -6.88 1.98 -12.28
CA LEU A 78 -8.05 2.84 -12.44
C LEU A 78 -7.89 3.81 -13.61
N ALA A 79 -6.71 4.40 -13.78
CA ALA A 79 -6.45 5.31 -14.89
C ALA A 79 -6.58 4.62 -16.25
N ILE A 80 -6.05 3.40 -16.39
CA ILE A 80 -6.20 2.57 -17.59
C ILE A 80 -7.67 2.28 -17.86
N LEU A 81 -8.40 1.78 -16.85
CA LEU A 81 -9.81 1.40 -17.00
C LEU A 81 -10.72 2.58 -17.35
N ASN A 82 -10.41 3.77 -16.83
CA ASN A 82 -11.18 4.99 -17.07
C ASN A 82 -10.64 5.85 -18.23
N GLN A 83 -9.60 5.39 -18.93
CA GLN A 83 -8.91 6.14 -20.00
C GLN A 83 -8.53 7.57 -19.56
N CYS A 84 -8.13 7.71 -18.30
CA CYS A 84 -7.78 8.99 -17.69
C CYS A 84 -6.26 9.10 -17.55
N PRO A 85 -5.63 10.24 -17.87
CA PRO A 85 -4.20 10.43 -17.60
C PRO A 85 -3.89 10.26 -16.11
N VAL A 86 -2.89 9.43 -15.78
CA VAL A 86 -2.30 9.44 -14.44
C VAL A 86 -1.51 10.74 -14.30
N HIS A 87 -1.79 11.53 -13.27
CA HIS A 87 -0.94 12.69 -12.96
C HIS A 87 0.49 12.24 -12.65
N SER A 88 1.46 13.11 -12.93
CA SER A 88 2.87 12.85 -12.61
C SER A 88 3.00 12.36 -11.16
N PRO A 89 3.84 11.35 -10.89
CA PRO A 89 4.10 10.92 -9.54
C PRO A 89 4.77 12.03 -8.73
N HIS A 90 4.21 12.31 -7.55
CA HIS A 90 4.76 13.26 -6.58
C HIS A 90 5.37 12.52 -5.37
N GLU A 91 5.58 11.22 -5.47
CA GLU A 91 5.95 10.37 -4.33
C GLU A 91 7.33 10.74 -3.75
N GLU A 92 8.25 11.23 -4.58
CA GLU A 92 9.54 11.76 -4.14
C GLU A 92 9.38 13.01 -3.26
N ASP A 93 8.56 13.96 -3.71
CA ASP A 93 8.29 15.21 -2.98
C ASP A 93 7.47 14.95 -1.71
N GLN A 94 6.50 14.04 -1.78
CA GLN A 94 5.70 13.61 -0.64
C GLN A 94 6.59 12.95 0.42
N LEU A 95 7.45 12.01 0.02
CA LEU A 95 8.38 11.36 0.94
C LEU A 95 9.34 12.38 1.57
N LYS A 96 9.91 13.27 0.74
CA LYS A 96 10.79 14.35 1.23
C LYS A 96 10.08 15.23 2.26
N CYS A 97 8.82 15.58 2.01
CA CYS A 97 8.01 16.37 2.92
C CYS A 97 7.80 15.66 4.26
N ILE A 98 7.31 14.42 4.27
CA ILE A 98 7.01 13.69 5.52
C ILE A 98 8.28 13.37 6.32
N VAL A 99 9.40 13.08 5.65
CA VAL A 99 10.71 12.91 6.30
C VAL A 99 11.16 14.23 6.95
N GLY A 100 10.95 15.37 6.27
CA GLY A 100 11.20 16.69 6.83
C GLY A 100 10.32 17.03 8.04
N LEU A 101 9.12 16.45 8.12
CA LEU A 101 8.22 16.55 9.27
C LEU A 101 8.54 15.55 10.39
N GLY A 102 9.56 14.71 10.21
CA GLY A 102 10.03 13.78 11.23
C GLY A 102 9.50 12.35 11.13
N VAL A 103 8.75 12.02 10.07
CA VAL A 103 8.34 10.63 9.82
C VAL A 103 9.57 9.77 9.53
N CYS A 104 9.62 8.60 10.16
CA CYS A 104 10.72 7.65 10.03
C CYS A 104 10.33 6.45 9.18
N ASP A 105 11.34 5.82 8.59
CA ASP A 105 11.21 4.48 8.00
C ASP A 105 10.84 3.43 9.08
N GLY A 106 9.86 2.59 8.78
CA GLY A 106 9.32 1.60 9.72
C GLY A 106 10.30 0.47 10.10
N ILE A 107 11.31 0.19 9.27
CA ILE A 107 12.33 -0.84 9.53
C ILE A 107 13.61 -0.21 10.08
N LEU A 108 14.14 0.82 9.41
CA LEU A 108 15.40 1.47 9.78
C LEU A 108 15.25 2.36 11.01
N GLN A 109 14.04 2.86 11.28
CA GLN A 109 13.73 3.78 12.39
C GLN A 109 14.53 5.09 12.30
N LYS A 110 14.82 5.53 11.07
CA LYS A 110 15.55 6.76 10.77
C LYS A 110 14.72 7.67 9.87
N ARG A 111 14.98 8.98 9.96
CA ARG A 111 14.45 10.01 9.04
C ARG A 111 15.32 10.03 7.78
N GLU A 112 15.10 9.06 6.92
CA GLU A 112 15.84 8.89 5.66
C GLU A 112 14.86 8.75 4.50
N MET A 113 15.35 8.99 3.28
CA MET A 113 14.56 8.80 2.05
C MET A 113 14.42 7.31 1.72
N SER A 114 13.69 6.59 2.58
CA SER A 114 13.43 5.16 2.46
C SER A 114 12.03 4.81 2.98
N VAL A 115 11.49 3.70 2.50
CA VAL A 115 10.25 3.08 3.01
C VAL A 115 10.52 1.59 3.13
N ASP A 116 10.08 0.97 4.23
CA ASP A 116 10.32 -0.45 4.53
C ASP A 116 11.79 -0.88 4.38
N GLY A 117 12.71 -0.01 4.79
CA GLY A 117 14.14 -0.22 4.71
C GLY A 117 14.73 -0.24 3.30
N GLN A 118 13.93 0.12 2.30
CA GLN A 118 14.37 0.21 0.92
C GLN A 118 14.61 1.67 0.53
N PRO A 119 15.78 2.00 -0.05
CA PRO A 119 16.11 3.37 -0.45
C PRO A 119 15.23 3.85 -1.62
N PHE A 120 14.72 5.08 -1.54
CA PHE A 120 13.78 5.64 -2.51
C PHE A 120 14.35 5.64 -3.94
N HIS A 121 15.53 6.26 -4.14
CA HIS A 121 16.10 6.46 -5.47
C HIS A 121 16.58 5.18 -6.14
N LEU A 122 17.00 4.17 -5.37
CA LEU A 122 17.51 2.91 -5.93
C LEU A 122 16.42 1.87 -6.14
N VAL A 123 15.34 1.90 -5.35
CA VAL A 123 14.31 0.84 -5.38
C VAL A 123 12.95 1.41 -5.73
N HIS A 124 12.43 2.34 -4.93
CA HIS A 124 11.05 2.82 -5.12
C HIS A 124 10.88 3.48 -6.47
N LYS A 125 11.76 4.42 -6.82
CA LYS A 125 11.71 5.18 -8.08
C LYS A 125 11.63 4.27 -9.31
N GLU A 126 12.33 3.14 -9.32
CA GLU A 126 12.28 2.16 -10.41
C GLU A 126 10.91 1.46 -10.49
N LYS A 127 10.37 0.95 -9.37
CA LYS A 127 9.06 0.26 -9.34
C LYS A 127 7.95 1.17 -9.81
N LEU A 128 7.99 2.38 -9.27
CA LEU A 128 7.16 3.51 -9.57
C LEU A 128 7.23 3.81 -11.09
N GLN A 129 8.42 4.08 -11.65
CA GLN A 129 8.60 4.29 -13.10
C GLN A 129 8.01 3.18 -13.96
N ARG A 130 8.17 1.91 -13.57
CA ARG A 130 7.56 0.78 -14.30
C ARG A 130 6.03 0.84 -14.31
N LEU A 131 5.40 1.19 -13.19
CA LEU A 131 3.95 1.34 -13.11
C LEU A 131 3.45 2.45 -14.05
N TRP A 132 4.13 3.60 -14.12
CA TRP A 132 3.71 4.67 -15.04
C TRP A 132 3.97 4.35 -16.50
N THR A 133 5.06 3.66 -16.82
CA THR A 133 5.27 3.16 -18.17
C THR A 133 4.10 2.28 -18.61
N ILE A 134 3.59 1.40 -17.75
CA ILE A 134 2.41 0.58 -18.05
C ILE A 134 1.17 1.46 -18.31
N ALA A 135 0.97 2.52 -17.52
CA ALA A 135 -0.16 3.43 -17.66
C ALA A 135 -0.18 4.20 -19.00
N THR A 136 0.98 4.40 -19.63
CA THR A 136 1.10 5.15 -20.89
C THR A 136 1.16 4.27 -22.13
N LEU A 137 1.20 2.94 -21.97
CA LEU A 137 1.12 2.03 -23.11
C LEU A 137 -0.27 2.09 -23.76
N PRO A 138 -0.37 1.98 -25.10
CA PRO A 138 -1.65 1.82 -25.77
C PRO A 138 -2.27 0.49 -25.37
N ILE A 139 -3.23 0.51 -24.44
CA ILE A 139 -3.92 -0.68 -23.96
C ILE A 139 -5.25 -0.81 -24.68
N VAL A 140 -5.40 -1.89 -25.44
CA VAL A 140 -6.71 -2.32 -25.98
C VAL A 140 -7.40 -3.13 -24.89
N ILE A 141 -8.39 -2.54 -24.23
CA ILE A 141 -9.22 -3.26 -23.26
C ILE A 141 -10.24 -4.09 -24.05
N ALA A 142 -9.96 -5.39 -24.22
CA ALA A 142 -10.89 -6.32 -24.85
C ALA A 142 -12.23 -6.33 -24.07
N GLY A 143 -13.31 -5.90 -24.73
CA GLY A 143 -14.68 -5.98 -24.19
C GLY A 143 -15.44 -4.66 -24.02
N GLN A 144 -14.85 -3.49 -24.31
CA GLN A 144 -15.58 -2.20 -24.22
C GLN A 144 -16.37 -1.81 -25.49
N ASP A 145 -16.19 -2.51 -26.61
CA ASP A 145 -16.97 -2.25 -27.85
C ASP A 145 -18.40 -2.82 -27.83
N ALA A 146 -18.73 -3.69 -26.87
CA ALA A 146 -20.05 -4.33 -26.80
C ALA A 146 -21.12 -3.51 -26.05
N ALA A 147 -20.77 -2.37 -25.44
CA ALA A 147 -21.69 -1.59 -24.60
C ALA A 147 -21.96 -0.16 -25.14
N ARG A 148 -21.57 0.15 -26.38
CA ARG A 148 -21.78 1.46 -27.02
C ARG A 148 -22.67 1.41 -28.27
N GLN A 149 -23.55 0.42 -28.39
CA GLN A 149 -24.63 0.39 -29.40
C GLN A 149 -25.99 0.36 -28.71
#